data_AF-A0A258BUT0-F1
#
_entry.id   AF-A0A258BUT0-F1
#
_cell.length_a   1.000
_cell.length_b   1.000
_cell.length_c   1.000
_cell.angle_alpha   90.00
_cell.angle_beta   90.00
_cell.angle_gamma   90.00
#
_symmetry.space_group_name_H-M   'P 1'
#
loop_
_entity.id
_entity.type
_entity.pdbx_description
1 polymer ?
#
loop_
_entity_poly.entity_id
_entity_poly.type
_entity_poly.pdbx_seq_one_letter_code
_entity_poly.pdbx_strand_id
1 'polypeptide(L)'
;MDRFIERIEDGTIIEESVNRWYEGVTEVSLYDQLLDNYLTNNCITYRRTLYDELNGYDETLEVAEDWDFGIRYLLKYDIFFIPEVLAGYHHRPAAKGADGNSVFSGIDAHRRSLIKLRNRYLRHDIKEGVLGIGYIMNNLAHERLMTEKAKDAAIERVVRLEGHINYTAEQLKQYTDAAIHQSKNPIIRKVKRKLKSLSGK
;
A
#
# COMPACT_ATOMS: atom_id res chain seq x y z
N MET A 1 -7.17 -14.90 1.17
CA MET A 1 -6.30 -15.21 2.32
C MET A 1 -6.27 -14.04 3.28
N ASP A 2 -5.93 -14.28 4.54
CA ASP A 2 -5.60 -13.21 5.51
C ASP A 2 -4.08 -13.08 5.65
N ARG A 3 -3.60 -11.84 5.72
CA ARG A 3 -2.19 -11.51 5.96
C ARG A 3 -2.03 -11.11 7.42
N PHE A 4 -1.25 -11.90 8.15
CA PHE A 4 -0.91 -11.70 9.55
C PHE A 4 0.43 -10.97 9.62
N ILE A 5 0.49 -9.86 10.34
CA ILE A 5 1.76 -9.20 10.70
C ILE A 5 2.07 -9.61 12.14
N GLU A 6 3.25 -10.15 12.34
CA GLU A 6 3.68 -10.73 13.61
C GLU A 6 5.10 -10.28 13.96
N ARG A 7 5.42 -10.31 15.25
CA ARG A 7 6.79 -10.20 15.75
C ARG A 7 7.13 -11.37 16.67
N ILE A 8 8.43 -11.63 16.83
CA ILE A 8 8.93 -12.60 17.81
C ILE A 8 9.50 -11.81 18.99
N GLU A 9 8.96 -12.06 20.18
CA GLU A 9 9.39 -11.45 21.43
C GLU A 9 9.63 -12.58 22.44
N ASP A 10 10.88 -12.73 22.92
CA ASP A 10 11.30 -13.79 23.84
C ASP A 10 10.90 -15.22 23.42
N GLY A 11 10.96 -15.51 22.12
CA GLY A 11 10.59 -16.82 21.55
C GLY A 11 9.08 -17.04 21.40
N THR A 12 8.26 -16.03 21.72
CA THR A 12 6.80 -16.04 21.54
C THR A 12 6.43 -15.25 20.29
N ILE A 13 5.52 -15.81 19.49
CA ILE A 13 4.93 -15.10 18.34
C ILE A 13 3.79 -14.23 18.84
N ILE A 14 3.88 -12.93 18.55
CA ILE A 14 2.85 -11.95 18.87
C ILE A 14 2.26 -11.43 17.56
N GLU A 15 0.96 -11.62 17.39
CA GLU A 15 0.20 -11.03 16.28
C GLU A 15 0.00 -9.53 16.54
N GLU A 16 0.39 -8.71 15.57
CA GLU A 16 0.26 -7.26 15.62
C GLU A 16 -0.95 -6.76 14.83
N SER A 17 -1.22 -7.37 13.68
CA SER A 17 -2.39 -7.04 12.87
C SER A 17 -2.76 -8.15 11.89
N VAL A 18 -4.04 -8.18 11.52
CA VAL A 18 -4.57 -9.02 10.44
C VAL A 18 -5.18 -8.11 9.39
N ASN A 19 -4.82 -8.33 8.14
CA ASN A 19 -5.41 -7.63 7.00
C ASN A 19 -5.89 -8.65 5.97
N ARG A 20 -7.14 -8.52 5.52
CA ARG A 20 -7.67 -9.33 4.42
C ARG A 20 -6.92 -8.97 3.14
N TRP A 21 -6.31 -9.96 2.51
CA TRP A 21 -5.71 -9.77 1.19
C TRP A 21 -6.83 -9.71 0.14
N TYR A 22 -6.89 -8.61 -0.62
CA TYR A 22 -7.98 -8.27 -1.55
C TYR A 22 -9.38 -8.28 -0.92
N GLU A 23 -9.60 -7.37 0.03
CA GLU A 23 -10.91 -7.19 0.66
C GLU A 23 -12.01 -6.82 -0.36
N GLY A 24 -13.19 -7.45 -0.23
CA GLY A 24 -14.34 -7.21 -1.11
C GLY A 24 -14.31 -7.92 -2.45
N VAL A 25 -13.25 -8.68 -2.76
CA VAL A 25 -13.16 -9.45 -4.00
C VAL A 25 -13.99 -10.73 -3.90
N THR A 26 -14.87 -10.93 -4.88
CA THR A 26 -15.76 -12.11 -4.98
C THR A 26 -15.49 -12.94 -6.23
N GLU A 27 -14.78 -12.38 -7.20
CA GLU A 27 -14.41 -13.01 -8.47
C GLU A 27 -13.04 -12.48 -8.89
N VAL A 28 -12.29 -13.27 -9.68
CA VAL A 28 -10.99 -12.85 -10.21
C VAL A 28 -11.10 -12.81 -11.72
N SER A 29 -10.97 -11.61 -12.30
CA SER A 29 -10.90 -11.48 -13.75
C SER A 29 -9.46 -11.67 -14.25
N LEU A 30 -9.32 -12.01 -15.54
CA LEU A 30 -8.01 -11.97 -16.19
C LEU A 30 -7.39 -10.56 -16.09
N TYR A 31 -8.19 -9.50 -16.12
CA TYR A 31 -7.70 -8.12 -16.02
C TYR A 31 -7.07 -7.85 -14.64
N ASP A 32 -7.70 -8.33 -13.58
CA ASP A 32 -7.18 -8.25 -12.22
C ASP A 32 -5.86 -9.03 -12.09
N GLN A 33 -5.82 -10.24 -12.66
CA GLN A 33 -4.61 -11.06 -12.67
C GLN A 33 -3.48 -10.44 -13.52
N LEU A 34 -3.78 -9.69 -14.58
CA LEU A 34 -2.75 -8.97 -15.35
C LEU A 34 -2.18 -7.77 -14.61
N LEU A 35 -2.96 -7.17 -13.69
CA LEU A 35 -2.52 -6.07 -12.84
C LEU A 35 -1.64 -6.58 -11.69
N ASP A 36 -2.08 -7.65 -11.02
CA ASP A 36 -1.45 -8.18 -9.81
C ASP A 36 -1.68 -9.69 -9.65
N ASN A 37 -0.93 -10.34 -8.76
CA ASN A 37 -1.06 -11.79 -8.58
C ASN A 37 -2.19 -12.15 -7.60
N TYR A 38 -3.39 -12.43 -8.13
CA TYR A 38 -4.53 -12.93 -7.36
C TYR A 38 -4.47 -14.44 -7.12
N LEU A 39 -3.79 -15.16 -8.00
CA LEU A 39 -3.67 -16.62 -7.97
C LEU A 39 -2.33 -17.07 -7.38
N THR A 40 -1.96 -16.52 -6.21
CA THR A 40 -0.74 -16.92 -5.51
C THR A 40 -0.75 -18.41 -5.18
N ASN A 41 0.42 -19.03 -5.10
CA ASN A 41 0.57 -20.47 -4.91
C ASN A 41 -0.18 -21.06 -3.69
N ASN A 42 -0.39 -20.26 -2.64
CA ASN A 42 -1.13 -20.65 -1.43
C ASN A 42 -2.64 -20.38 -1.49
N CYS A 43 -3.14 -19.79 -2.59
CA CYS A 43 -4.54 -19.38 -2.76
C CYS A 43 -5.26 -20.10 -3.91
N ILE A 44 -4.60 -21.03 -4.61
CA ILE A 44 -5.20 -21.75 -5.74
C ILE A 44 -5.00 -23.26 -5.63
N THR A 45 -6.03 -24.01 -6.02
CA THR A 45 -5.96 -25.45 -6.26
C THR A 45 -6.45 -25.76 -7.67
N TYR A 46 -5.74 -26.62 -8.39
CA TYR A 46 -6.09 -27.01 -9.76
C TYR A 46 -5.81 -28.50 -10.00
N ARG A 47 -6.45 -29.07 -11.03
CA ARG A 47 -6.20 -30.47 -11.42
C ARG A 47 -4.79 -30.63 -11.98
N ARG A 48 -4.10 -31.72 -11.66
CA ARG A 48 -2.75 -32.00 -12.17
C ARG A 48 -2.67 -31.93 -13.70
N THR A 49 -3.70 -32.37 -14.41
CA THR A 49 -3.75 -32.33 -15.88
C THR A 49 -3.58 -30.91 -16.44
N LEU A 50 -4.05 -29.88 -15.73
CA LEU A 50 -3.90 -28.48 -16.14
C LEU A 50 -2.45 -28.00 -16.01
N TYR A 51 -1.73 -28.48 -14.99
CA TYR A 51 -0.29 -28.21 -14.87
C TYR A 51 0.46 -28.71 -16.10
N ASP A 52 0.21 -29.95 -16.49
CA ASP A 52 0.89 -30.58 -17.62
C ASP A 52 0.51 -29.88 -18.94
N GLU A 53 -0.76 -29.53 -19.12
CA GLU A 53 -1.23 -28.82 -20.32
C GLU A 53 -0.64 -27.42 -20.46
N LEU A 54 -0.49 -26.70 -19.35
CA LEU A 54 0.08 -25.35 -19.34
C LEU A 54 1.62 -25.36 -19.34
N ASN A 55 2.27 -26.53 -19.40
CA ASN A 55 3.71 -26.69 -19.33
C ASN A 55 4.32 -26.21 -17.99
N GLY A 56 3.60 -26.42 -16.89
CA GLY A 56 4.07 -26.19 -15.52
C GLY A 56 4.45 -24.74 -15.20
N TYR A 57 5.20 -24.59 -14.10
CA TYR A 57 5.83 -23.32 -13.73
C TYR A 57 7.10 -23.08 -14.56
N ASP A 58 7.35 -21.82 -14.91
CA ASP A 58 8.59 -21.46 -15.59
C ASP A 58 9.74 -21.37 -14.58
N GLU A 59 10.53 -22.44 -14.51
CA GLU A 59 11.70 -22.56 -13.61
C GLU A 59 12.83 -21.58 -13.95
N THR A 60 12.76 -20.86 -15.08
CA THR A 60 13.72 -19.79 -15.41
C THR A 60 13.43 -18.49 -14.66
N LEU A 61 12.25 -18.36 -14.04
CA LEU A 61 11.88 -17.23 -13.21
C LEU A 61 12.36 -17.44 -11.77
N GLU A 62 13.15 -16.49 -11.27
CA GLU A 62 13.62 -16.50 -9.87
C GLU A 62 12.47 -16.25 -8.88
N VAL A 63 11.48 -15.46 -9.29
CA VAL A 63 10.22 -15.18 -8.56
C VAL A 63 9.13 -14.82 -9.57
N ALA A 64 7.87 -14.89 -9.13
CA ALA A 64 6.66 -14.61 -9.92
C ALA A 64 6.33 -15.68 -10.98
N GLU A 65 6.86 -16.89 -10.79
CA GLU A 65 6.49 -18.10 -11.53
C GLU A 65 5.01 -18.46 -11.36
N ASP A 66 4.47 -18.23 -10.17
CA ASP A 66 3.05 -18.42 -9.86
C ASP A 66 2.16 -17.40 -10.56
N TRP A 67 2.63 -16.16 -10.68
CA TRP A 67 1.94 -15.10 -11.42
C TRP A 67 1.86 -15.42 -12.92
N ASP A 68 2.99 -15.81 -13.53
CA ASP A 68 3.03 -16.25 -14.93
C ASP A 68 2.09 -17.43 -15.19
N PHE A 69 2.12 -18.44 -14.31
CA PHE A 69 1.22 -19.58 -14.40
C PHE A 69 -0.25 -19.17 -14.28
N GLY A 70 -0.59 -18.30 -13.33
CA GLY A 70 -1.95 -17.78 -13.14
C GLY A 70 -2.46 -17.00 -14.35
N ILE A 71 -1.60 -16.23 -15.03
CA ILE A 71 -1.95 -15.55 -16.29
C ILE A 71 -2.26 -16.59 -17.38
N ARG A 72 -1.36 -17.57 -17.59
CA ARG A 72 -1.57 -18.65 -18.58
C ARG A 72 -2.83 -19.47 -18.30
N TYR A 73 -3.15 -19.69 -17.02
CA TYR A 73 -4.37 -20.34 -16.60
C TYR A 73 -5.60 -19.53 -17.02
N LEU A 74 -5.70 -18.25 -16.63
CA LEU A 74 -6.87 -17.42 -16.92
C LEU A 74 -7.02 -17.04 -18.40
N LEU A 75 -5.99 -17.22 -19.22
CA LEU A 75 -6.11 -17.14 -20.68
C LEU A 75 -6.89 -18.31 -21.28
N LYS A 76 -7.02 -19.44 -20.57
CA LYS A 76 -7.70 -20.65 -21.06
C LYS A 76 -8.94 -21.03 -20.27
N TYR A 77 -8.98 -20.72 -18.98
CA TYR A 77 -10.01 -21.20 -18.05
C TYR A 77 -10.45 -20.11 -17.09
N ASP A 78 -11.72 -20.12 -16.75
CA ASP A 78 -12.22 -19.35 -15.61
C ASP A 78 -11.89 -20.04 -14.29
N ILE A 79 -12.00 -19.30 -13.20
CA ILE A 79 -11.81 -19.80 -11.84
C ILE A 79 -13.11 -19.65 -11.04
N PHE A 80 -13.39 -20.65 -10.21
CA PHE A 80 -14.42 -20.54 -9.18
C PHE A 80 -13.79 -19.99 -7.90
N PHE A 81 -14.23 -18.82 -7.47
CA PHE A 81 -13.75 -18.18 -6.25
C PHE A 81 -14.51 -18.70 -5.02
N ILE A 82 -13.78 -19.00 -3.95
CA ILE A 82 -14.36 -19.39 -2.65
C ILE A 82 -14.26 -18.18 -1.72
N PRO A 83 -15.37 -17.54 -1.32
CA PRO A 83 -15.36 -16.34 -0.48
C PRO A 83 -15.12 -16.64 1.01
N GLU A 84 -14.19 -17.54 1.31
CA GLU A 84 -13.81 -17.97 2.66
C GLU A 84 -12.30 -17.81 2.87
N VAL A 85 -11.89 -17.56 4.12
CA VAL A 85 -10.46 -17.54 4.46
C VAL A 85 -9.99 -18.96 4.69
N LEU A 86 -9.28 -19.50 3.71
CA LEU A 86 -8.73 -20.86 3.78
C LEU A 86 -7.20 -20.89 3.95
N ALA A 87 -6.55 -19.72 3.89
CA ALA A 87 -5.10 -19.60 4.04
C ALA A 87 -4.74 -18.34 4.84
N GLY A 88 -3.78 -18.49 5.75
CA GLY A 88 -3.11 -17.40 6.47
C GLY A 88 -1.69 -17.22 5.95
N TYR A 89 -1.32 -15.97 5.64
CA TYR A 89 0.03 -15.62 5.23
C TYR A 89 0.71 -14.77 6.29
N HIS A 90 1.69 -15.39 6.98
CA HIS A 90 2.31 -14.83 8.18
C HIS A 90 3.60 -14.09 7.84
N HIS A 91 3.63 -12.79 8.15
CA HIS A 91 4.72 -11.88 7.88
C HIS A 91 5.38 -11.44 9.18
N ARG A 92 6.72 -11.53 9.24
CA ARG A 92 7.57 -11.09 10.34
C ARG A 92 8.62 -10.13 9.81
N PRO A 93 8.27 -8.85 9.58
CA PRO A 93 9.15 -7.89 8.91
C PRO A 93 10.47 -7.64 9.66
N ALA A 94 10.45 -7.76 10.99
CA ALA A 94 11.62 -7.56 11.84
C ALA A 94 12.52 -8.81 11.97
N ALA A 95 12.04 -9.99 11.57
CA ALA A 95 12.79 -11.24 11.67
C ALA A 95 13.81 -11.39 10.52
N LYS A 96 14.93 -12.04 10.80
CA LYS A 96 16.02 -12.31 9.84
C LYS A 96 16.34 -13.81 9.83
N GLY A 97 16.99 -14.28 8.78
CA GLY A 97 17.37 -15.70 8.66
C GLY A 97 16.15 -16.57 8.31
N ALA A 98 16.04 -17.75 8.93
CA ALA A 98 14.96 -18.70 8.64
C ALA A 98 13.56 -18.18 8.97
N ASP A 99 13.45 -17.21 9.88
CA ASP A 99 12.18 -16.64 10.34
C ASP A 99 11.76 -15.39 9.56
N GLY A 100 12.61 -14.88 8.67
CA GLY A 100 12.32 -13.70 7.84
C GLY A 100 11.62 -14.08 6.54
N ASN A 101 10.64 -13.28 6.11
CA ASN A 101 9.96 -13.52 4.83
C ASN A 101 10.79 -13.01 3.65
N SER A 102 10.85 -13.83 2.58
CA SER A 102 11.48 -13.49 1.30
C SER A 102 10.92 -12.22 0.64
N VAL A 103 9.68 -11.86 0.95
CA VAL A 103 9.00 -10.65 0.44
C VAL A 103 9.68 -9.35 0.91
N PHE A 104 10.28 -9.33 2.11
CA PHE A 104 10.90 -8.12 2.66
C PHE A 104 12.40 -8.02 2.34
N SER A 105 13.10 -9.15 2.27
CA SER A 105 14.53 -9.19 1.94
C SER A 105 14.83 -9.07 0.44
N GLY A 106 13.81 -9.20 -0.43
CA GLY A 106 13.96 -9.33 -1.88
C GLY A 106 13.18 -8.33 -2.73
N ILE A 107 12.71 -7.20 -2.18
CA ILE A 107 11.83 -6.24 -2.88
C ILE A 107 12.38 -5.83 -4.26
N ASP A 108 13.68 -5.58 -4.37
CA ASP A 108 14.32 -5.23 -5.64
C ASP A 108 14.43 -6.40 -6.62
N ALA A 109 14.59 -7.64 -6.13
CA ALA A 109 14.56 -8.84 -6.96
C ALA A 109 13.13 -9.08 -7.49
N HIS A 110 12.12 -8.96 -6.62
CA HIS A 110 10.72 -9.07 -6.98
C HIS A 110 10.33 -8.06 -8.07
N ARG A 111 10.61 -6.77 -7.84
CA ARG A 111 10.35 -5.72 -8.83
C ARG A 111 11.03 -6.00 -10.18
N ARG A 112 12.29 -6.43 -10.16
CA ARG A 112 13.03 -6.76 -11.39
C ARG A 112 12.39 -7.93 -12.14
N SER A 113 11.96 -8.98 -11.46
CA SER A 113 11.32 -10.14 -12.07
C SER A 113 9.95 -9.79 -12.67
N LEU A 114 9.13 -9.01 -11.97
CA LEU A 114 7.86 -8.51 -12.54
C LEU A 114 8.08 -7.69 -13.81
N ILE A 115 9.08 -6.81 -13.82
CA ILE A 115 9.44 -6.01 -15.01
C ILE A 115 9.92 -6.91 -16.16
N LYS A 116 10.76 -7.91 -15.86
CA LYS A 116 11.22 -8.88 -16.88
C LYS A 116 10.05 -9.64 -17.50
N LEU A 117 9.12 -10.11 -16.68
CA LEU A 117 7.94 -10.84 -17.15
C LEU A 117 7.05 -9.96 -18.03
N ARG A 118 6.74 -8.74 -17.59
CA ARG A 118 5.97 -7.77 -18.40
C ARG A 118 6.65 -7.45 -19.73
N ASN A 119 7.97 -7.27 -19.73
CA ASN A 119 8.75 -7.07 -20.95
C ASN A 119 8.70 -8.29 -21.87
N ARG A 120 8.67 -9.50 -21.32
CA ARG A 120 8.58 -10.74 -22.11
C ARG A 120 7.26 -10.78 -22.89
N TYR A 121 6.14 -10.56 -22.21
CA TYR A 121 4.82 -10.52 -22.86
C TYR A 121 4.71 -9.35 -23.86
N LEU A 122 5.21 -8.15 -23.54
CA LEU A 122 5.18 -7.02 -24.47
C LEU A 122 6.03 -7.26 -25.73
N ARG A 123 7.21 -7.87 -25.59
CA ARG A 123 8.03 -8.24 -26.76
C ARG A 123 7.33 -9.29 -27.62
N HIS A 124 6.60 -10.22 -27.01
CA HIS A 124 5.80 -11.19 -27.75
C HIS A 124 4.72 -10.49 -28.56
N ASP A 125 3.93 -9.60 -27.95
CA ASP A 125 2.91 -8.81 -28.64
C ASP A 125 3.48 -8.03 -29.83
N ILE A 126 4.61 -7.32 -29.63
CA ILE A 126 5.30 -6.56 -30.68
C ILE A 126 5.76 -7.48 -31.82
N LYS A 127 6.34 -8.63 -31.50
CA LYS A 127 6.84 -9.60 -32.49
C LYS A 127 5.71 -10.16 -33.35
N GLU A 128 4.56 -10.46 -32.73
CA GLU A 128 3.39 -11.00 -33.42
C GLU A 128 2.54 -9.89 -34.08
N GLY A 129 2.86 -8.62 -33.87
CA GLY A 129 2.16 -7.48 -34.46
C GLY A 129 0.77 -7.24 -33.88
N VAL A 130 0.55 -7.61 -32.61
CA VAL A 130 -0.75 -7.53 -31.92
C VAL A 130 -0.71 -6.61 -30.72
N LEU A 131 -1.88 -6.12 -30.30
CA LEU A 131 -2.07 -5.47 -29.00
C LEU A 131 -2.66 -6.50 -28.03
N GLY A 132 -1.78 -7.30 -27.41
CA GLY A 132 -2.14 -8.41 -26.55
C GLY A 132 -2.06 -8.08 -25.05
N ILE A 133 -1.92 -9.14 -24.24
CA ILE A 133 -1.83 -9.01 -22.78
C ILE A 133 -0.55 -8.31 -22.32
N GLY A 134 0.52 -8.36 -23.12
CA GLY A 134 1.75 -7.62 -22.86
C GLY A 134 1.52 -6.12 -22.89
N TYR A 135 0.77 -5.62 -23.87
CA TYR A 135 0.36 -4.21 -23.91
C TYR A 135 -0.52 -3.86 -22.70
N ILE A 136 -1.54 -4.67 -22.41
CA ILE A 136 -2.49 -4.42 -21.31
C ILE A 136 -1.75 -4.37 -19.96
N MET A 137 -0.96 -5.38 -19.63
CA MET A 137 -0.27 -5.46 -18.34
C MET A 137 0.76 -4.34 -18.13
N ASN A 138 1.40 -3.86 -19.21
CA ASN A 138 2.36 -2.76 -19.11
C ASN A 138 1.65 -1.41 -18.93
N ASN A 139 0.51 -1.19 -19.60
CA ASN A 139 -0.30 0.01 -19.38
C ASN A 139 -0.86 0.03 -17.95
N LEU A 140 -1.44 -1.08 -17.49
CA LEU A 140 -1.92 -1.24 -16.11
C LEU A 140 -0.85 -0.92 -15.07
N ALA A 141 0.36 -1.45 -15.27
CA ALA A 141 1.49 -1.17 -14.40
C ALA A 141 1.92 0.30 -14.43
N HIS A 142 1.88 0.91 -15.61
CA HIS A 142 2.21 2.32 -15.79
C HIS A 142 1.18 3.24 -15.11
N GLU A 143 -0.11 2.97 -15.32
CA GLU A 143 -1.21 3.69 -14.69
C GLU A 143 -1.12 3.60 -13.17
N ARG A 144 -0.93 2.39 -12.61
CA ARG A 144 -0.72 2.21 -11.16
C ARG A 144 0.44 3.08 -10.66
N LEU A 145 1.58 3.08 -11.36
CA LEU A 145 2.74 3.90 -10.98
C LEU A 145 2.43 5.40 -11.02
N MET A 146 1.67 5.87 -12.02
CA MET A 146 1.30 7.28 -12.13
C MET A 146 0.29 7.69 -11.06
N THR A 147 -0.66 6.81 -10.74
CA THR A 147 -1.61 7.02 -9.64
C THR A 147 -0.89 7.10 -8.30
N GLU A 148 0.06 6.20 -8.01
CA GLU A 148 0.85 6.25 -6.77
C GLU A 148 1.65 7.56 -6.66
N LYS A 149 2.34 7.98 -7.74
CA LYS A 149 3.02 9.28 -7.77
C LYS A 149 2.08 10.47 -7.52
N ALA A 150 0.87 10.42 -8.09
CA ALA A 150 -0.12 11.47 -7.90
C ALA A 150 -0.62 11.52 -6.45
N LYS A 151 -0.80 10.35 -5.80
CA LYS A 151 -1.13 10.25 -4.37
C LYS A 151 -0.02 10.81 -3.50
N ASP A 152 1.24 10.43 -3.74
CA ASP A 152 2.40 10.94 -2.99
C ASP A 152 2.46 12.48 -3.06
N ALA A 153 2.32 13.03 -4.27
CA ALA A 153 2.27 14.48 -4.46
C ALA A 153 1.06 15.14 -3.77
N ALA A 154 -0.07 14.44 -3.65
CA ALA A 154 -1.22 14.93 -2.90
C ALA A 154 -0.97 14.92 -1.39
N ILE A 155 -0.35 13.87 -0.86
CA ILE A 155 0.04 13.77 0.56
C ILE A 155 1.02 14.89 0.92
N GLU A 156 2.03 15.14 0.10
CA GLU A 156 2.97 16.25 0.30
C GLU A 156 2.28 17.62 0.36
N ARG A 157 1.23 17.81 -0.46
CA ARG A 157 0.41 19.04 -0.42
C ARG A 157 -0.40 19.15 0.86
N VAL A 158 -1.00 18.04 1.33
CA VAL A 158 -1.76 18.01 2.59
C VAL A 158 -0.86 18.37 3.77
N VAL A 159 0.32 17.74 3.88
CA VAL A 159 1.30 18.03 4.93
C VAL A 159 1.73 19.51 4.90
N ARG A 160 1.93 20.08 3.71
CA ARG A 160 2.26 21.49 3.55
C ARG A 160 1.12 22.42 4.01
N LEU A 161 -0.13 22.07 3.70
CA LEU A 161 -1.30 22.81 4.12
C LEU A 161 -1.49 22.77 5.64
N GLU A 162 -1.32 21.59 6.27
CA GLU A 162 -1.33 21.47 7.73
C GLU A 162 -0.28 22.36 8.39
N GLY A 163 0.94 22.38 7.85
CA GLY A 163 1.98 23.30 8.31
C GLY A 163 1.57 24.77 8.23
N HIS A 164 0.93 25.17 7.14
CA HIS A 164 0.47 26.55 6.96
C HIS A 164 -0.71 26.91 7.88
N ILE A 165 -1.63 25.97 8.11
CA ILE A 165 -2.76 26.12 9.05
C ILE A 165 -2.23 26.30 10.47
N ASN A 166 -1.31 25.44 10.90
CA ASN A 166 -0.71 25.51 12.23
C ASN A 166 0.00 26.84 12.45
N TYR A 167 0.79 27.30 11.47
CA TYR A 167 1.44 28.60 11.52
C TYR A 167 0.42 29.75 11.64
N THR A 168 -0.62 29.74 10.81
CA THR A 168 -1.63 30.80 10.81
C THR A 168 -2.44 30.82 12.11
N ALA A 169 -2.76 29.65 12.66
CA ALA A 169 -3.43 29.52 13.95
C ALA A 169 -2.56 30.10 15.10
N GLU A 170 -1.25 29.85 15.07
CA GLU A 170 -0.33 30.41 16.04
C GLU A 170 -0.23 31.94 15.93
N GLN A 171 -0.13 32.48 14.71
CA GLN A 171 -0.14 33.93 14.49
C GLN A 171 -1.45 34.57 14.99
N LEU A 172 -2.60 33.97 14.68
CA LEU A 172 -3.89 34.46 15.15
C LEU A 172 -3.99 34.47 16.67
N LYS A 173 -3.48 33.43 17.34
CA LYS A 173 -3.39 33.38 18.79
C LYS A 173 -2.53 34.52 19.34
N GLN A 174 -1.34 34.75 18.77
CA GLN A 174 -0.45 35.84 19.17
C GLN A 174 -1.12 37.23 19.02
N TYR A 175 -1.78 37.47 17.89
CA TYR A 175 -2.52 38.73 17.67
C TYR A 175 -3.69 38.90 18.65
N THR A 176 -4.42 37.82 18.93
CA THR A 176 -5.55 37.84 19.88
C THR A 176 -5.07 38.14 21.29
N ASP A 177 -3.98 37.50 21.75
CA ASP A 177 -3.37 37.74 23.05
C ASP A 177 -2.87 39.19 23.17
N ALA A 178 -2.21 39.71 22.13
CA ALA A 178 -1.75 41.09 22.08
C ALA A 178 -2.93 42.09 22.17
N ALA A 179 -4.02 41.85 21.43
CA ALA A 179 -5.21 42.70 21.46
C ALA A 179 -5.91 42.68 22.84
N ILE A 180 -6.04 41.50 23.46
CA ILE A 180 -6.57 41.36 24.82
C ILE A 180 -5.70 42.14 25.80
N HIS A 181 -4.38 42.02 25.67
CA HIS A 181 -3.44 42.68 26.59
C HIS A 181 -3.49 44.21 26.45
N GLN A 182 -3.59 44.73 25.22
CA GLN A 182 -3.78 46.15 24.94
C GLN A 182 -5.13 46.68 25.48
N SER A 183 -6.21 45.92 25.36
CA SER A 183 -7.54 46.31 25.86
C SER A 183 -7.63 46.31 27.39
N LYS A 184 -7.03 45.33 28.07
CA LYS A 184 -7.03 45.22 29.54
C LYS A 184 -6.15 46.27 30.23
N ASN A 185 -5.04 46.68 29.61
CA ASN A 185 -4.05 47.58 30.22
C ASN A 185 -4.62 48.94 30.68
N PRO A 186 -5.41 49.66 29.86
CA PRO A 186 -6.06 50.91 30.26
C PRO A 186 -7.03 50.72 31.42
N ILE A 187 -7.83 49.64 31.40
CA ILE A 187 -8.82 49.33 32.44
C ILE A 187 -8.12 49.02 33.76
N ILE A 188 -7.10 48.17 33.75
CA ILE A 188 -6.28 47.83 34.92
C ILE A 188 -5.59 49.08 35.47
N ARG A 189 -5.02 49.94 34.62
CA ARG A 189 -4.44 51.22 35.04
C ARG A 189 -5.48 52.12 35.71
N LYS A 190 -6.68 52.21 35.15
CA LYS A 190 -7.78 53.03 35.68
C LYS A 190 -8.26 52.52 37.05
N VAL A 191 -8.41 51.20 37.22
CA VAL A 191 -8.78 50.56 38.49
C VAL A 191 -7.70 50.74 39.55
N LYS A 192 -6.42 50.48 39.22
CA LYS A 192 -5.29 50.70 40.16
C LYS A 192 -5.21 52.15 40.63
N ARG A 193 -5.43 53.12 39.73
CA ARG A 193 -5.43 54.54 40.06
C ARG A 193 -6.58 54.91 41.02
N LYS A 194 -7.77 54.32 40.81
CA LYS A 194 -8.94 54.51 41.68
C LYS A 194 -8.79 53.84 43.06
N LEU A 195 -8.17 52.67 43.13
CA LEU A 195 -7.86 52.00 44.41
C LEU A 195 -6.82 52.78 45.23
N LYS A 196 -5.75 53.30 44.59
CA LYS A 196 -4.77 54.18 45.27
C LYS A 196 -5.39 55.45 45.84
N SER A 197 -6.40 56.03 45.18
CA SER A 197 -7.10 57.19 45.70
C SER A 197 -8.05 56.88 46.87
N LEU A 198 -8.43 55.60 47.06
CA LEU A 198 -9.30 55.16 48.15
C LEU A 198 -8.50 54.71 49.38
N SER A 199 -7.26 54.23 49.21
CA SER A 199 -6.36 53.82 50.30
C SER A 199 -5.49 54.95 50.88
N GLY A 200 -5.68 56.19 50.40
CA GLY A 200 -4.91 57.38 50.80
C GLY A 200 -5.71 58.39 51.64
N LYS A 201 -6.82 57.94 52.25
CA LYS A 201 -7.57 58.63 53.31
C LYS A 201 -7.52 57.75 54.54
#